data_AF-A0A2C6CSK6-F1
#
_entry.id   AF-A0A2C6CSK6-F1
#
_cell.length_a   1.000
_cell.length_b   1.000
_cell.length_c   1.000
_cell.angle_alpha   90.00
_cell.angle_beta   90.00
_cell.angle_gamma   90.00
#
_symmetry.space_group_name_H-M   'P 1'
#
loop_
_entity.id
_entity.type
_entity.pdbx_description
1 polymer ?
#
loop_
_entity_poly.entity_id
_entity_poly.type
_entity_poly.pdbx_seq_one_letter_code
_entity_poly.pdbx_strand_id
1 'polypeptide(L)'
;MSKAKKRPSVTDRHGKRKSKSTGGTKWGILIILGIGIVAFIYSSIPKASNAKVGPQFTKEGELTISRDGASIATLDIEIADNRDDITQGLMYRRSMEEDQGMLFLMDAEEPQSFWMLNTYIPLDIIFIDAERKIVNVAANTTPMTTDPVPSTGPAKYVLEVNAGYGQRKGLRPGDQIDW
;
A
#
# COMPACT_ATOMS: atom_id res chain seq x y z
N MET A 1 74.21 -10.42 89.73
CA MET A 1 73.37 -10.80 88.57
C MET A 1 74.25 -11.01 87.34
N SER A 2 73.94 -12.03 86.53
CA SER A 2 74.85 -12.70 85.60
C SER A 2 74.46 -12.48 84.14
N LYS A 3 75.50 -12.26 83.31
CA LYS A 3 75.66 -12.57 81.87
C LYS A 3 74.90 -11.78 80.78
N ALA A 4 75.69 -11.02 80.04
CA ALA A 4 75.53 -10.75 78.61
C ALA A 4 75.90 -11.97 77.75
N LYS A 5 75.14 -12.27 76.68
CA LYS A 5 75.61 -12.83 75.39
C LYS A 5 74.46 -12.97 74.37
N LYS A 6 74.59 -12.37 73.18
CA LYS A 6 74.70 -13.07 71.86
C LYS A 6 74.54 -12.09 70.68
N ARG A 7 75.51 -12.14 69.75
CA ARG A 7 75.46 -11.63 68.36
C ARG A 7 74.83 -12.70 67.42
N PRO A 8 74.87 -12.54 66.08
CA PRO A 8 74.01 -11.76 65.18
C PRO A 8 73.24 -12.69 64.20
N SER A 9 72.37 -12.18 63.33
CA SER A 9 71.85 -12.97 62.19
C SER A 9 71.88 -12.20 60.87
N VAL A 10 72.28 -12.94 59.85
CA VAL A 10 72.66 -12.55 58.50
C VAL A 10 71.50 -12.82 57.53
N THR A 11 71.51 -12.08 56.41
CA THR A 11 70.83 -12.29 55.11
C THR A 11 69.31 -12.25 55.05
N ASP A 12 68.80 -11.36 54.19
CA ASP A 12 68.02 -11.83 53.04
C ASP A 12 68.17 -10.90 51.82
N ARG A 13 68.46 -11.48 50.65
CA ARG A 13 68.55 -10.78 49.35
C ARG A 13 67.20 -10.95 48.66
N HIS A 14 66.39 -9.91 48.59
CA HIS A 14 65.17 -9.94 47.78
C HIS A 14 65.43 -9.55 46.32
N GLY A 15 65.19 -10.51 45.43
CA GLY A 15 65.22 -10.34 43.98
C GLY A 15 63.95 -9.67 43.43
N LYS A 16 64.19 -8.88 42.37
CA LYS A 16 63.32 -8.43 41.26
C LYS A 16 61.79 -8.62 41.38
N ARG A 17 61.07 -7.53 41.10
CA ARG A 17 59.92 -7.56 40.16
C ARG A 17 59.79 -6.22 39.42
N LYS A 18 60.07 -6.23 38.11
CA LYS A 18 59.68 -5.14 37.20
C LYS A 18 58.17 -5.27 36.94
N SER A 19 57.40 -4.26 37.33
CA SER A 19 56.01 -4.10 36.94
C SER A 19 55.94 -3.67 35.47
N LYS A 20 55.36 -4.50 34.60
CA LYS A 20 54.94 -4.08 33.26
C LYS A 20 53.52 -3.51 33.38
N SER A 21 53.39 -2.20 33.18
CA SER A 21 52.12 -1.52 32.94
C SER A 21 51.64 -1.83 31.52
N THR A 22 50.52 -2.53 31.40
CA THR A 22 49.77 -2.66 30.14
C THR A 22 48.29 -2.54 30.46
N GLY A 23 47.70 -1.38 30.16
CA GLY A 23 46.28 -1.15 30.39
C GLY A 23 45.78 0.19 29.85
N GLY A 24 45.84 0.37 28.53
CA GLY A 24 45.28 1.57 27.87
C GLY A 24 44.56 1.32 26.55
N THR A 25 44.86 0.22 25.85
CA THR A 25 44.33 -0.07 24.51
C THR A 25 43.08 -0.95 24.47
N LYS A 26 42.75 -1.65 25.56
CA LYS A 26 41.61 -2.60 25.56
C LYS A 26 40.24 -1.93 25.68
N TRP A 27 40.13 -0.78 26.33
CA TRP A 27 38.85 -0.07 26.50
C TRP A 27 38.43 0.72 25.25
N GLY A 28 39.38 1.33 24.52
CA GLY A 28 39.08 2.05 23.28
C GLY A 28 38.54 1.14 22.16
N ILE A 29 39.05 -0.09 22.05
CA ILE A 29 38.58 -1.08 21.08
C ILE A 29 37.15 -1.54 21.40
N LEU A 30 36.81 -1.73 22.69
CA LEU A 30 35.46 -2.14 23.11
C LEU A 30 34.41 -1.05 22.86
N ILE A 31 34.76 0.23 23.01
CA ILE A 31 33.85 1.35 22.72
C ILE A 31 33.58 1.46 21.21
N ILE A 32 34.61 1.33 20.37
CA ILE A 32 34.45 1.36 18.91
C ILE A 32 33.65 0.14 18.42
N LEU A 33 33.89 -1.05 19.00
CA LEU A 33 33.07 -2.23 18.69
C LEU A 33 31.61 -2.03 19.10
N GLY A 34 31.36 -1.44 20.28
CA GLY A 34 30.01 -1.14 20.76
C GLY A 34 29.26 -0.15 19.86
N ILE A 35 29.91 0.93 19.43
CA ILE A 35 29.33 1.90 18.49
C ILE A 35 29.08 1.27 17.13
N GLY A 36 30.02 0.47 16.62
CA GLY A 36 29.88 -0.27 15.37
C GLY A 36 28.70 -1.26 15.41
N ILE A 37 28.53 -1.98 16.53
CA ILE A 37 27.40 -2.89 16.73
C ILE A 37 26.08 -2.13 16.82
N VAL A 38 26.01 -1.01 17.55
CA VAL A 38 24.80 -0.18 17.63
C VAL A 38 24.44 0.43 16.28
N ALA A 39 25.41 0.92 15.52
CA ALA A 39 25.20 1.43 14.16
C ALA A 39 24.77 0.32 13.19
N PHE A 40 25.37 -0.87 13.31
CA PHE A 40 25.00 -2.04 12.52
C PHE A 40 23.56 -2.50 12.84
N ILE A 41 23.19 -2.58 14.12
CA ILE A 41 21.82 -2.89 14.56
C ILE A 41 20.85 -1.83 14.03
N TYR A 42 21.16 -0.54 14.17
CA TYR A 42 20.31 0.55 13.68
C TYR A 42 20.14 0.53 12.16
N SER A 43 21.21 0.26 11.41
CA SER A 43 21.16 0.10 9.94
C SER A 43 20.41 -1.15 9.49
N SER A 44 20.28 -2.13 10.39
CA SER A 44 19.59 -3.40 10.15
C SER A 44 18.11 -3.37 10.58
N ILE A 45 17.63 -2.25 11.15
CA ILE A 45 16.20 -2.06 11.39
C ILE A 45 15.54 -1.78 10.02
N PRO A 46 14.66 -2.66 9.52
CA PRO A 46 13.91 -2.36 8.31
C PRO A 46 13.10 -1.08 8.56
N LYS A 47 13.35 -0.05 7.74
CA LYS A 47 12.51 1.15 7.75
C LYS A 47 11.08 0.69 7.46
N ALA A 48 10.14 1.03 8.33
CA ALA A 48 8.74 0.68 8.16
C ALA A 48 8.30 1.06 6.73
N SER A 49 7.99 0.07 5.90
CA SER A 49 7.42 0.33 4.60
C SER A 49 6.06 0.98 4.83
N ASN A 50 5.81 2.15 4.27
CA ASN A 50 4.46 2.66 4.07
C ASN A 50 3.75 1.78 3.03
N ALA A 51 3.52 0.50 3.37
CA ALA A 51 2.74 -0.39 2.52
C ALA A 51 1.34 0.23 2.45
N LYS A 52 0.91 0.62 1.25
CA LYS A 52 -0.48 1.04 1.04
C LYS A 52 -1.35 -0.16 1.43
N VAL A 53 -2.11 -0.01 2.51
CA VAL A 53 -2.97 -1.08 3.03
C VAL A 53 -4.18 -1.20 2.10
N GLY A 54 -4.29 -2.32 1.39
CA GLY A 54 -5.41 -2.67 0.51
C GLY A 54 -4.98 -3.17 -0.88
N PRO A 55 -5.91 -3.69 -1.70
CA PRO A 55 -5.64 -4.07 -3.08
C PRO A 55 -5.03 -2.91 -3.85
N GLN A 56 -4.01 -3.19 -4.67
CA GLN A 56 -3.40 -2.21 -5.57
C GLN A 56 -3.98 -2.39 -6.97
N PHE A 57 -4.09 -1.29 -7.71
CA PHE A 57 -4.53 -1.29 -9.10
C PHE A 57 -3.55 -2.07 -10.00
N THR A 58 -4.08 -2.91 -10.89
CA THR A 58 -3.33 -3.61 -11.93
C THR A 58 -3.91 -3.29 -13.30
N LYS A 59 -3.15 -2.69 -14.23
CA LYS A 59 -3.67 -2.41 -15.58
C LYS A 59 -3.89 -3.73 -16.34
N GLU A 60 -5.15 -4.01 -16.70
CA GLU A 60 -5.54 -5.19 -17.49
C GLU A 60 -6.06 -4.81 -18.88
N GLY A 61 -6.54 -3.57 -19.03
CA GLY A 61 -6.99 -3.05 -20.31
C GLY A 61 -6.93 -1.53 -20.38
N GLU A 62 -7.34 -1.01 -21.53
CA GLU A 62 -7.51 0.42 -21.77
C GLU A 62 -8.91 0.63 -22.35
N LEU A 63 -9.71 1.48 -21.72
CA LEU A 63 -11.07 1.79 -22.13
C LEU A 63 -11.13 3.20 -22.69
N THR A 64 -11.78 3.36 -23.83
CA THR A 64 -12.07 4.65 -24.45
C THR A 64 -13.55 4.97 -24.38
N ILE A 65 -13.85 6.23 -24.07
CA ILE A 65 -15.19 6.79 -24.13
C ILE A 65 -15.25 7.76 -25.30
N SER A 66 -16.25 7.62 -26.16
CA SER A 66 -16.41 8.46 -27.35
C SER A 66 -17.84 8.93 -27.56
N ARG A 67 -17.99 9.99 -28.36
CA ARG A 67 -19.28 10.56 -28.76
C ARG A 67 -19.18 11.03 -30.19
N ASP A 68 -20.11 10.59 -31.03
CA ASP A 68 -20.15 10.93 -32.45
C ASP A 68 -18.81 10.63 -33.17
N GLY A 69 -18.10 9.59 -32.74
CA GLY A 69 -16.79 9.18 -33.26
C GLY A 69 -15.58 9.97 -32.73
N ALA A 70 -15.79 10.98 -31.88
CA ALA A 70 -14.71 11.72 -31.23
C ALA A 70 -14.42 11.15 -29.83
N SER A 71 -13.15 10.93 -29.51
CA SER A 71 -12.75 10.49 -28.16
C SER A 71 -12.96 11.60 -27.13
N ILE A 72 -13.58 11.24 -26.01
CA ILE A 72 -13.81 12.10 -24.84
C ILE A 72 -12.74 11.84 -23.78
N ALA A 73 -12.46 10.56 -23.51
CA ALA A 73 -11.53 10.15 -22.48
C ALA A 73 -11.00 8.74 -22.74
N THR A 74 -9.84 8.45 -22.17
CA THR A 74 -9.23 7.12 -22.12
C THR A 74 -8.81 6.85 -20.68
N LEU A 75 -9.01 5.63 -20.20
CA LEU A 75 -8.70 5.20 -18.85
C LEU A 75 -8.08 3.80 -18.83
N ASP A 76 -7.18 3.59 -17.89
CA ASP A 76 -6.67 2.25 -17.58
C ASP A 76 -7.73 1.51 -16.76
N ILE A 77 -8.00 0.24 -17.10
CA ILE A 77 -9.02 -0.55 -16.41
C ILE A 77 -8.48 -1.86 -15.85
N GLU A 78 -9.07 -2.26 -14.72
CA GLU A 78 -9.18 -3.66 -14.28
C GLU A 78 -10.50 -4.24 -14.78
N ILE A 79 -10.54 -5.56 -14.96
CA ILE A 79 -11.70 -6.29 -15.46
C ILE A 79 -12.20 -7.27 -14.40
N ALA A 80 -13.44 -7.08 -13.95
CA ALA A 80 -14.15 -8.02 -13.08
C ALA A 80 -15.13 -8.84 -13.92
N ASP A 81 -14.75 -10.07 -14.26
CA ASP A 81 -15.50 -10.96 -15.16
C ASP A 81 -16.06 -12.23 -14.50
N ASN A 82 -15.86 -12.36 -13.18
CA ASN A 82 -16.36 -13.47 -12.39
C ASN A 82 -16.99 -12.96 -11.09
N ARG A 83 -17.75 -13.85 -10.44
CA ARG A 83 -18.56 -13.51 -9.27
C ARG A 83 -17.74 -12.96 -8.11
N ASP A 84 -16.55 -13.49 -7.86
CA ASP A 84 -15.73 -13.07 -6.71
C ASP A 84 -15.17 -11.67 -6.95
N ASP A 85 -14.66 -11.41 -8.16
CA ASP A 85 -14.15 -10.09 -8.54
C ASP A 85 -15.27 -9.04 -8.59
N ILE A 86 -16.44 -9.39 -9.13
CA ILE A 86 -17.61 -8.49 -9.14
C ILE A 86 -18.08 -8.18 -7.71
N THR A 87 -18.14 -9.18 -6.83
CA THR A 87 -18.57 -8.98 -5.44
C THR A 87 -17.56 -8.14 -4.66
N GLN A 88 -16.26 -8.33 -4.91
CA GLN A 88 -15.20 -7.58 -4.28
C GLN A 88 -15.12 -6.14 -4.80
N GLY A 89 -15.21 -5.93 -6.11
CA GLY A 89 -15.12 -4.62 -6.74
C GLY A 89 -13.94 -3.78 -6.22
N LEU A 90 -14.24 -2.51 -5.91
CA LEU A 90 -13.28 -1.55 -5.36
C LEU A 90 -13.12 -1.57 -3.82
N MET A 91 -13.57 -2.64 -3.15
CA MET A 91 -13.48 -2.76 -1.69
C MET A 91 -12.05 -2.59 -1.18
N TYR A 92 -11.95 -1.94 -0.02
CA TYR A 92 -10.73 -1.71 0.75
C TYR A 92 -9.65 -0.82 0.10
N ARG A 93 -9.83 -0.35 -1.14
CA ARG A 93 -8.90 0.59 -1.76
C ARG A 93 -8.96 1.95 -1.10
N ARG A 94 -7.78 2.53 -0.82
CA ARG A 94 -7.66 3.85 -0.18
C ARG A 94 -7.58 5.01 -1.17
N SER A 95 -7.23 4.71 -2.41
CA SER A 95 -7.05 5.67 -3.50
C SER A 95 -7.07 4.93 -4.83
N MET A 96 -7.44 5.63 -5.89
CA MET A 96 -7.31 5.21 -7.29
C MET A 96 -6.94 6.46 -8.09
N GLU A 97 -6.04 6.36 -9.08
CA GLU A 97 -5.64 7.52 -9.89
C GLU A 97 -6.82 8.01 -10.76
N GLU A 98 -6.76 9.24 -11.25
CA GLU A 98 -7.92 9.89 -11.89
C GLU A 98 -8.44 9.16 -13.14
N ASP A 99 -7.54 8.72 -14.02
CA ASP A 99 -7.87 8.02 -15.26
C ASP A 99 -7.74 6.49 -15.10
N GLN A 100 -8.15 5.97 -13.94
CA GLN A 100 -8.28 4.54 -13.65
C GLN A 100 -9.73 4.17 -13.35
N GLY A 101 -10.11 2.93 -13.66
CA GLY A 101 -11.42 2.38 -13.32
C GLY A 101 -11.44 0.87 -13.23
N MET A 102 -12.60 0.34 -12.86
CA MET A 102 -12.87 -1.10 -12.91
C MET A 102 -14.11 -1.34 -13.76
N LEU A 103 -13.96 -2.21 -14.76
CA LEU A 103 -15.03 -2.61 -15.67
C LEU A 103 -15.56 -3.98 -15.25
N PHE A 104 -16.86 -4.03 -14.97
CA PHE A 104 -17.58 -5.23 -14.59
C PHE A 104 -18.32 -5.80 -15.80
N LEU A 105 -18.12 -7.08 -16.08
CA LEU A 105 -18.78 -7.82 -17.16
C LEU A 105 -19.89 -8.68 -16.55
N MET A 106 -21.14 -8.28 -16.74
CA MET A 106 -22.28 -8.99 -16.15
C MET A 106 -22.68 -10.18 -17.00
N ASP A 107 -23.24 -11.23 -16.39
CA ASP A 107 -23.67 -12.45 -17.09
C ASP A 107 -24.81 -12.20 -18.09
N ALA A 108 -25.71 -11.26 -17.79
CA ALA A 108 -26.86 -10.92 -18.61
C ALA A 108 -27.03 -9.40 -18.72
N GLU A 109 -27.71 -8.96 -19.78
CA GLU A 109 -28.19 -7.59 -19.89
C GLU A 109 -29.55 -7.49 -19.18
N GLU A 110 -29.54 -6.90 -18.00
CA GLU A 110 -30.71 -6.74 -17.15
C GLU A 110 -30.52 -5.54 -16.23
N PRO A 111 -31.55 -5.04 -15.52
CA PRO A 111 -31.36 -4.00 -14.53
C PRO A 111 -30.32 -4.44 -13.49
N GLN A 112 -29.22 -3.69 -13.40
CA GLN A 112 -28.12 -3.95 -12.47
C GLN A 112 -28.26 -3.08 -11.23
N SER A 113 -27.73 -3.53 -10.10
CA SER A 113 -27.67 -2.75 -8.87
C SER A 113 -26.39 -3.04 -8.11
N PHE A 114 -25.67 -1.97 -7.77
CA PHE A 114 -24.41 -2.03 -7.02
C PHE A 114 -24.61 -1.46 -5.60
N TRP A 115 -23.57 -1.55 -4.77
CA TRP A 115 -23.49 -0.94 -3.45
C TRP A 115 -22.08 -0.43 -3.18
N MET A 116 -21.87 0.20 -2.02
CA MET A 116 -20.57 0.74 -1.61
C MET A 116 -20.03 0.07 -0.34
N LEU A 117 -20.48 -1.16 -0.04
CA LEU A 117 -20.04 -1.93 1.11
C LEU A 117 -18.51 -2.05 1.09
N ASN A 118 -17.84 -1.66 2.18
CA ASN A 118 -16.37 -1.70 2.32
C ASN A 118 -15.56 -0.89 1.28
N THR A 119 -16.22 -0.06 0.46
CA THR A 119 -15.56 0.83 -0.50
C THR A 119 -15.33 2.19 0.16
N TYR A 120 -14.07 2.62 0.27
CA TYR A 120 -13.68 3.85 0.97
C TYR A 120 -13.64 5.08 0.07
N ILE A 121 -13.36 4.90 -1.21
CA ILE A 121 -13.35 5.99 -2.20
C ILE A 121 -14.78 6.21 -2.71
N PRO A 122 -15.25 7.47 -2.82
CA PRO A 122 -16.52 7.75 -3.48
C PRO A 122 -16.36 7.52 -4.99
N LEU A 123 -17.41 7.00 -5.64
CA LEU A 123 -17.36 6.60 -7.04
C LEU A 123 -18.46 7.27 -7.88
N ASP A 124 -18.24 7.35 -9.18
CA ASP A 124 -19.33 7.37 -10.14
C ASP A 124 -19.50 5.93 -10.66
N ILE A 125 -20.74 5.44 -10.71
CA ILE A 125 -21.08 4.14 -11.29
C ILE A 125 -21.76 4.37 -12.63
N ILE A 126 -21.10 3.94 -13.71
CA ILE A 126 -21.54 4.16 -15.09
C ILE A 126 -22.12 2.83 -15.61
N PHE A 127 -23.43 2.79 -15.81
CA PHE A 127 -24.12 1.61 -16.34
C PHE A 127 -24.12 1.66 -17.87
N ILE A 128 -23.84 0.52 -18.51
CA ILE A 128 -23.59 0.42 -19.95
C ILE A 128 -24.40 -0.76 -20.52
N ASP A 129 -25.11 -0.54 -21.62
CA ASP A 129 -25.92 -1.55 -22.32
C ASP A 129 -25.09 -2.55 -23.14
N ALA A 130 -25.73 -3.57 -23.71
CA ALA A 130 -25.05 -4.58 -24.53
C ALA A 130 -24.44 -4.01 -25.82
N GLU A 131 -24.99 -2.91 -26.34
CA GLU A 131 -24.43 -2.13 -27.45
C GLU A 131 -23.27 -1.21 -27.04
N ARG A 132 -22.82 -1.31 -25.78
CA ARG A 132 -21.72 -0.56 -25.17
C ARG A 132 -21.97 0.95 -25.12
N LYS A 133 -23.21 1.36 -24.91
CA LYS A 133 -23.58 2.76 -24.69
C LYS A 133 -23.93 3.00 -23.24
N ILE A 134 -23.57 4.17 -22.74
CA ILE A 134 -23.94 4.57 -21.37
C ILE A 134 -25.47 4.64 -21.27
N VAL A 135 -26.03 3.92 -20.29
CA VAL A 135 -27.43 3.98 -19.89
C VAL A 135 -27.64 5.16 -18.94
N ASN A 136 -26.88 5.20 -17.84
CA ASN A 136 -26.88 6.30 -16.88
C ASN A 136 -25.56 6.35 -16.09
N VAL A 137 -25.31 7.50 -15.47
CA VAL A 137 -24.22 7.71 -14.51
C VAL A 137 -24.84 7.97 -13.14
N ALA A 138 -24.63 7.06 -12.19
CA ALA A 138 -24.92 7.30 -10.78
C ALA A 138 -23.71 7.98 -10.13
N ALA A 139 -23.73 9.31 -10.10
CA ALA A 139 -22.58 10.10 -9.68
C ALA A 139 -22.46 10.25 -8.15
N ASN A 140 -21.23 10.38 -7.67
CA ASN A 140 -20.88 10.69 -6.28
C ASN A 140 -21.57 9.77 -5.27
N THR A 141 -21.42 8.46 -5.44
CA THR A 141 -21.95 7.46 -4.52
C THR A 141 -21.36 7.62 -3.12
N THR A 142 -22.16 7.27 -2.11
CA THR A 142 -21.77 7.38 -0.70
C THR A 142 -20.92 6.16 -0.31
N PRO A 143 -19.67 6.34 0.16
CA PRO A 143 -18.85 5.24 0.65
C PRO A 143 -19.49 4.47 1.82
N MET A 144 -19.11 3.21 1.99
CA MET A 144 -19.44 2.40 3.18
C MET A 144 -20.94 2.18 3.44
N THR A 145 -21.79 2.23 2.40
CA THR A 145 -23.23 1.91 2.51
C THR A 145 -23.61 0.66 1.72
N THR A 146 -24.66 -0.02 2.16
CA THR A 146 -25.33 -1.10 1.43
C THR A 146 -26.58 -0.62 0.69
N ASP A 147 -26.85 0.68 0.68
CA ASP A 147 -27.96 1.24 -0.10
C ASP A 147 -27.77 0.89 -1.59
N PRO A 148 -28.82 0.41 -2.26
CA PRO A 148 -28.71 0.02 -3.65
C PRO A 148 -28.50 1.24 -4.55
N VAL A 149 -27.58 1.11 -5.49
CA VAL A 149 -27.34 2.06 -6.59
C VAL A 149 -27.80 1.37 -7.89
N PRO A 150 -29.06 1.57 -8.32
CA PRO A 150 -29.61 0.88 -9.47
C PRO A 150 -29.25 1.56 -10.79
N SER A 151 -29.18 0.78 -11.86
CA SER A 151 -29.27 1.28 -13.23
C SER A 151 -30.70 1.79 -13.51
N THR A 152 -30.84 2.77 -14.41
CA THR A 152 -32.16 3.25 -14.84
C THR A 152 -32.77 2.41 -15.98
N GLY A 153 -32.02 1.45 -16.49
CA GLY A 153 -32.42 0.51 -17.55
C GLY A 153 -31.51 -0.73 -17.57
N PRO A 154 -31.76 -1.71 -18.45
CA PRO A 154 -30.88 -2.88 -18.57
C PRO A 154 -29.43 -2.48 -18.85
N ALA A 155 -28.49 -3.14 -18.19
CA ALA A 155 -27.07 -2.95 -18.38
C ALA A 155 -26.36 -4.31 -18.42
N LYS A 156 -25.40 -4.42 -19.33
CA LYS A 156 -24.54 -5.59 -19.53
C LYS A 156 -23.14 -5.38 -18.95
N TYR A 157 -22.72 -4.12 -18.87
CA TYR A 157 -21.44 -3.74 -18.29
C TYR A 157 -21.63 -2.59 -17.29
N VAL A 158 -20.73 -2.48 -16.34
CA VAL A 158 -20.70 -1.38 -15.37
C VAL A 158 -19.26 -0.90 -15.25
N LEU A 159 -19.04 0.40 -15.28
CA LEU A 159 -17.72 1.01 -15.07
C LEU A 159 -17.75 1.83 -13.80
N GLU A 160 -16.91 1.46 -12.82
CA GLU A 160 -16.67 2.27 -11.63
C GLU A 160 -15.42 3.13 -11.83
N VAL A 161 -15.56 4.42 -11.56
CA VAL A 161 -14.48 5.42 -11.63
C VAL A 161 -14.56 6.35 -10.42
N ASN A 162 -13.50 7.12 -10.15
CA ASN A 162 -13.50 8.12 -9.08
C ASN A 162 -14.70 9.09 -9.19
N ALA A 163 -15.32 9.44 -8.06
CA ALA A 163 -16.46 10.35 -8.04
C ALA A 163 -16.23 11.67 -8.79
N GLY A 164 -17.28 12.13 -9.46
CA GLY A 164 -17.30 13.34 -10.27
C GLY A 164 -16.60 13.20 -11.63
N TYR A 165 -16.01 12.04 -11.96
CA TYR A 165 -15.38 11.81 -13.26
C TYR A 165 -16.37 12.02 -14.41
N GLY A 166 -17.60 11.51 -14.27
CA GLY A 166 -18.66 11.67 -15.26
C GLY A 166 -18.96 13.13 -15.55
N GLN A 167 -19.02 13.96 -14.49
CA GLN A 167 -19.21 15.41 -14.63
C GLN A 167 -17.99 16.09 -15.29
N ARG A 168 -16.76 15.78 -14.85
CA ARG A 168 -15.54 16.40 -15.37
C ARG A 168 -15.30 16.12 -16.85
N LYS A 169 -15.58 14.89 -17.30
CA LYS A 169 -15.46 14.50 -18.72
C LYS A 169 -16.73 14.80 -19.53
N GLY A 170 -17.81 15.24 -18.88
CA GLY A 170 -19.08 15.56 -19.54
C GLY A 170 -19.79 14.35 -20.13
N LEU A 171 -19.71 13.20 -19.44
CA LEU A 171 -20.34 11.95 -19.83
C LEU A 171 -21.87 12.05 -19.74
N ARG A 172 -22.56 11.38 -20.66
CA ARG A 172 -24.01 11.33 -20.68
C ARG A 172 -24.53 10.02 -21.30
N PRO A 173 -25.81 9.69 -21.09
CA PRO A 173 -26.43 8.56 -21.78
C PRO A 173 -26.22 8.62 -23.29
N GLY A 174 -25.90 7.46 -23.88
CA GLY A 174 -25.63 7.30 -25.31
C GLY A 174 -24.16 7.47 -25.74
N ASP A 175 -23.27 7.94 -24.86
CA ASP A 175 -21.82 7.90 -25.14
C ASP A 175 -21.36 6.45 -25.31
N GLN A 176 -20.45 6.23 -26.26
CA GLN A 176 -19.97 4.91 -26.65
C GLN A 176 -18.73 4.52 -25.85
N ILE A 177 -18.65 3.25 -25.47
CA ILE A 177 -17.57 2.64 -24.72
C ILE A 177 -16.90 1.55 -25.57
N ASP A 178 -15.56 1.50 -25.56
CA ASP A 178 -14.76 0.45 -26.17
C ASP A 178 -13.53 0.11 -25.33
N TRP A 179 -13.15 -1.17 -25.27
CA TRP A 179 -11.95 -1.72 -24.61
C TRP A 179 -11.51 -3.02 -25.28
#